data_AF-A0A1D9B9L6-F1
#
_entry.id   AF-A0A1D9B9L6-F1
#
_cell.length_a   1.000
_cell.length_b   1.000
_cell.length_c   1.000
_cell.angle_alpha   90.00
_cell.angle_beta   90.00
_cell.angle_gamma   90.00
#
_symmetry.space_group_name_H-M   'P 1'
#
loop_
_entity.id
_entity.type
_entity.pdbx_description
1 polymer ?
#
loop_
_entity_poly.entity_id
_entity_poly.type
_entity_poly.pdbx_seq_one_letter_code
_entity_poly.pdbx_strand_id
1 'polypeptide(L)' 'MSHEEHAMSEQAPVCPDCGKPLEVLKACGATSYFCNHCNELKSSQRVSEANASRNAAADKEQG' A
#
# COMPACT_ATOMS: atom_id res chain seq x y z
N MET A 1 -31.12 -0.28 5.80
CA MET A 1 -30.24 -0.57 4.65
C MET A 1 -28.89 -0.92 5.23
N SER A 2 -28.72 -2.22 5.44
CA SER A 2 -27.52 -2.85 5.95
C SER A 2 -26.45 -2.70 4.87
N HIS A 3 -25.52 -1.75 5.04
CA HIS A 3 -24.34 -1.72 4.19
C HIS A 3 -23.39 -2.75 4.76
N GLU A 4 -23.48 -3.95 4.19
CA GLU A 4 -22.60 -5.09 4.37
C GLU A 4 -21.20 -4.64 4.76
N GLU A 5 -20.79 -5.01 5.98
CA GLU A 5 -19.40 -5.05 6.41
C GLU A 5 -18.69 -6.08 5.52
N HIS A 6 -18.23 -5.62 4.35
CA HIS A 6 -17.20 -6.29 3.59
C HIS A 6 -15.93 -6.20 4.43
N ALA A 7 -15.75 -7.17 5.32
CA ALA A 7 -14.46 -7.50 5.94
C ALA A 7 -13.54 -8.01 4.81
N MET A 8 -13.10 -7.06 3.98
CA MET A 8 -12.08 -7.27 2.99
C MET A 8 -10.80 -7.45 3.80
N SER A 9 -10.29 -8.68 3.82
CA SER A 9 -8.95 -8.97 4.33
C SER A 9 -7.93 -8.31 3.39
N GLU A 10 -7.86 -6.98 3.43
CA GLU A 10 -6.92 -6.15 2.69
C GLU A 10 -5.54 -6.40 3.25
N GLN A 11 -4.81 -7.27 2.56
CA GLN A 11 -3.43 -7.58 2.84
C GLN A 11 -2.57 -6.38 2.46
N ALA A 12 -2.51 -5.42 3.38
CA ALA A 12 -1.68 -4.23 3.24
C ALA A 12 -0.20 -4.63 3.07
N PRO A 13 0.54 -3.96 2.17
CA PRO A 13 1.96 -4.20 2.03
C PRO A 13 2.69 -3.84 3.31
N VAL A 14 3.81 -4.50 3.58
CA VAL A 14 4.65 -4.21 4.74
C VAL A 14 5.81 -3.30 4.39
N CYS A 15 6.23 -2.51 5.37
CA CYS A 15 7.39 -1.65 5.27
C CYS A 15 8.66 -2.49 5.15
N PRO A 16 9.51 -2.28 4.13
CA PRO A 16 10.77 -3.01 4.00
C PRO A 16 11.76 -2.70 5.13
N ASP A 17 11.64 -1.54 5.79
CA ASP A 17 12.55 -1.11 6.84
C ASP A 17 12.16 -1.63 8.23
N CYS A 18 10.86 -1.70 8.54
CA CYS A 18 10.38 -2.03 9.89
C CYS A 18 9.39 -3.20 9.94
N GLY A 19 9.01 -3.78 8.80
CA GLY A 19 8.12 -4.93 8.70
C GLY A 19 6.66 -4.68 9.10
N LYS A 20 6.29 -3.43 9.40
CA LYS A 20 4.92 -3.05 9.81
C LYS A 20 4.03 -2.78 8.60
N PRO A 21 2.70 -2.98 8.71
CA PRO A 21 1.77 -2.70 7.63
C PRO A 21 1.81 -1.22 7.23
N LEU A 22 1.83 -0.98 5.93
CA LEU A 22 1.77 0.33 5.30
C LEU A 22 0.33 0.66 4.96
N GLU A 23 -0.02 1.92 5.10
CA GLU A 23 -1.30 2.45 4.67
C GLU A 23 -1.28 2.72 3.17
N VAL A 24 -2.26 2.16 2.47
CA VAL A 24 -2.42 2.33 1.02
C VAL A 24 -3.28 3.57 0.78
N LEU A 25 -2.64 4.64 0.33
CA LEU A 25 -3.27 5.92 0.02
C LEU A 25 -3.56 5.99 -1.47
N LYS A 26 -4.83 5.89 -1.84
CA LYS A 26 -5.28 6.07 -3.23
C LYS A 26 -5.69 7.53 -3.43
N ALA A 27 -4.98 8.27 -4.29
CA ALA A 27 -5.27 9.67 -4.57
C ALA A 27 -5.20 9.94 -6.09
N CYS A 28 -6.27 10.51 -6.66
CA CYS A 28 -6.34 11.05 -8.02
C CYS A 28 -5.54 10.27 -9.10
N GLY A 29 -5.71 8.94 -9.15
CA GLY A 29 -5.08 8.06 -10.15
C GLY A 29 -3.80 7.35 -9.70
N ALA A 30 -3.20 7.74 -8.58
CA ALA A 30 -1.99 7.11 -8.05
C ALA A 30 -2.25 6.40 -6.71
N THR A 31 -1.45 5.38 -6.43
CA THR A 31 -1.44 4.69 -5.13
C THR A 31 -0.10 4.92 -4.45
N SER A 32 -0.13 5.56 -3.29
CA SER A 32 1.03 5.81 -2.43
C SER A 32 1.00 4.91 -1.20
N TYR A 33 2.16 4.63 -0.62
CA TYR A 33 2.27 3.82 0.58
C TYR A 33 2.86 4.64 1.73
N PHE A 34 2.19 4.70 2.86
CA PHE A 34 2.63 5.44 4.03
C PHE A 34 2.87 4.54 5.23
N CYS A 35 4.05 4.65 5.83
CA CYS A 35 4.36 3.94 7.05
C CYS A 35 3.94 4.78 8.26
N ASN A 36 2.82 4.47 8.90
CA ASN A 36 2.38 5.13 10.13
C ASN A 36 3.37 4.94 11.30
N HIS A 37 4.18 3.89 11.26
CA HIS A 37 5.17 3.64 12.31
C HIS A 37 6.45 4.45 12.18
N CYS A 38 6.91 4.66 10.95
CA CYS A 38 8.06 5.51 10.66
C CYS A 38 7.64 6.96 10.37
N ASN A 39 6.33 7.20 10.25
CA ASN A 39 5.72 8.43 9.73
C ASN A 39 6.38 8.88 8.41
N GLU A 40 6.58 7.94 7.50
CA GLU A 40 7.35 8.15 6.27
C GLU A 40 6.67 7.53 5.06
N LEU A 41 6.68 8.26 3.92
CA LEU A 41 6.20 7.76 2.64
C LEU A 41 7.21 6.78 2.04
N LYS A 42 6.75 5.60 1.67
CA LYS A 42 7.58 4.58 1.02
C LYS A 42 7.26 4.52 -0.48
N SER A 43 8.31 4.49 -1.29
CA SER A 43 8.18 4.38 -2.74
C SER A 43 7.47 3.08 -3.11
N SER A 44 6.49 3.21 -4.01
CA SER A 44 5.78 2.11 -4.67
C SER A 44 6.71 1.01 -5.15
N GLN A 45 7.83 1.36 -5.76
CA GLN A 45 8.81 0.41 -6.29
C GLN A 45 9.46 -0.43 -5.19
N ARG A 46 10.03 0.20 -4.15
CA ARG A 46 10.68 -0.53 -3.04
C ARG A 46 9.70 -1.40 -2.26
N VAL A 47 8.49 -0.88 -2.03
CA VAL A 47 7.42 -1.62 -1.37
C VAL A 47 7.00 -2.79 -2.24
N SER A 48 6.85 -2.58 -3.54
CA SER A 48 6.52 -3.63 -4.50
C SER A 48 7.63 -4.67 -4.56
N GLU A 49 8.91 -4.33 -4.59
CA GLU A 49 10.01 -5.32 -4.58
C GLU A 49 10.01 -6.16 -3.29
N ALA A 50 9.83 -5.51 -2.14
CA ALA A 50 9.75 -6.20 -0.85
C ALA A 50 8.45 -7.02 -0.67
N ASN A 51 7.39 -6.69 -1.41
CA ASN A 51 6.07 -7.31 -1.32
C ASN A 51 5.63 -7.92 -2.67
N ALA A 52 6.57 -8.23 -3.57
CA ALA A 52 6.35 -8.44 -5.01
C ALA A 52 5.42 -9.60 -5.32
N SER A 53 5.46 -10.62 -4.47
CA SER A 53 4.62 -11.81 -4.60
C SER A 53 3.12 -11.52 -4.38
N ARG A 54 2.74 -10.30 -3.96
CA ARG A 54 1.38 -9.98 -3.48
C ARG A 54 0.77 -8.68 -4.04
N ASN A 55 1.55 -7.76 -4.61
CA ASN A 55 1.10 -6.35 -4.82
C ASN A 55 1.22 -5.81 -6.26
N ALA A 56 1.11 -6.64 -7.29
CA ALA A 56 1.40 -6.26 -8.69
C ALA A 56 0.42 -5.27 -9.38
N ALA A 57 -0.24 -4.35 -8.67
CA ALA A 57 -1.18 -3.40 -9.26
C ALA A 57 -1.16 -2.03 -8.55
N ALA A 58 -0.07 -1.27 -8.70
CA ALA A 58 -0.08 0.17 -8.45
C ALA A 58 1.23 0.78 -8.93
N ASP A 59 1.12 1.88 -9.68
CA ASP A 59 2.22 2.77 -10.08
C ASP A 59 2.92 2.42 -11.40
N LYS A 60 2.20 2.68 -12.49
CA LYS A 60 2.80 3.31 -13.66
C LYS A 60 2.19 4.71 -13.78
N GLU A 61 2.85 5.56 -14.56
CA GLU A 61 2.38 6.88 -15.03
C GLU A 61 2.83 8.10 -14.19
N GLN A 62 4.15 8.33 -14.16
CA GLN A 62 4.70 9.69 -14.08
C GLN A 62 5.38 9.98 -15.42
N GLY A 63 4.75 10.88 -16.20
CA GLY A 63 5.25 11.40 -17.48
C GLY A 63 6.17 12.60 -17.33
#